data_AF-A0A8T0L970-F1
#
_entry.id   AF-A0A8T0L970-F1
#
_cell.length_a   1.000
_cell.length_b   1.000
_cell.length_c   1.000
_cell.angle_alpha   90.00
_cell.angle_beta   90.00
_cell.angle_gamma   90.00
#
_symmetry.space_group_name_H-M   'P 1'
#
loop_
_entity.id
_entity.type
_entity.pdbx_description
1 polymer ?
#
loop_
_entity_poly.entity_id
_entity_poly.type
_entity_poly.pdbx_seq_one_letter_code
_entity_poly.pdbx_strand_id
1 'polypeptide(L)'
;MQVAYGGGNSQDQNPFTPKAYVSRYWDRHVRNTFPKPSFLLSKASPLTAADTASFTNLAATNTLSTRLPEFCSAAHLLYFPEVRPSFQKHTKDKNFQFYQDAQNFTNYGTSRPSGTDSFKNYATTFFSRPMNDFRRYSRRSASHVDRFHNYGKDTNDIYENFNTYGTSATGGTGEFKHYATRANFPELQFTSYSDSSGGRTQSFSSYSKDGNSGGQNFTSYGKNSAGAGNEFSSYGTKANVVVSSFVNYGSKGTGPNDTFTNYGVLMNVPEETFHSYADGTVGGSESFSNYRVQANVGDDSFQSYAKSTKEGTQVNFNNYGISANPSSDTFQGYAEGAEGDHKVGFIGYGVNTNSNFKDYAKEGVSFASYNTSSSSSTIGGSLNERWVEPGKFFRESMLKKGTVMAMPDIRDKMPQRSFLPRSILVKLSFSSSKIEELKSVFKVSDNSSMEKMMIESLGECERAPVSERSNVVWGMSRI
;
A
#
# COMPACT_ATOMS: atom_id res chain seq x y z
N MET A 1 39.78 16.37 -49.06
CA MET A 1 39.34 15.62 -47.86
C MET A 1 38.87 16.64 -46.86
N GLN A 2 37.56 16.88 -46.83
CA GLN A 2 36.92 17.97 -46.10
C GLN A 2 36.09 17.33 -44.99
N VAL A 3 36.53 17.50 -43.75
CA VAL A 3 35.80 17.02 -42.56
C VAL A 3 34.72 18.05 -42.26
N ALA A 4 33.46 17.67 -42.48
CA ALA A 4 32.32 18.49 -42.14
C ALA A 4 31.92 18.27 -40.68
N TYR A 5 32.06 19.32 -39.86
CA TYR A 5 31.33 19.51 -38.61
C TYR A 5 30.06 20.32 -38.89
N GLY A 6 28.95 19.92 -38.27
CA GLY A 6 27.71 20.69 -38.16
C GLY A 6 26.46 19.81 -38.40
N GLY A 7 25.47 19.74 -37.52
CA GLY A 7 25.20 20.40 -36.25
C GLY A 7 23.77 20.05 -35.80
N GLY A 8 23.43 20.26 -34.52
CA GLY A 8 22.03 20.20 -34.09
C GLY A 8 21.76 19.95 -32.60
N ASN A 9 21.98 20.98 -31.77
CA ASN A 9 21.38 21.23 -30.44
C ASN A 9 21.58 20.21 -29.29
N SER A 10 22.61 20.46 -28.48
CA SER A 10 22.52 20.32 -27.02
C SER A 10 23.48 21.32 -26.38
N GLN A 11 22.95 22.23 -25.56
CA GLN A 11 23.74 23.14 -24.72
C GLN A 11 24.91 22.41 -24.06
N ASP A 12 26.08 23.05 -23.98
CA ASP A 12 27.31 22.61 -23.30
C ASP A 12 27.10 21.61 -22.14
N GLN A 13 26.98 20.32 -22.45
CA GLN A 13 26.90 19.26 -21.45
C GLN A 13 28.32 18.79 -21.16
N ASN A 14 28.83 19.16 -19.98
CA ASN A 14 30.11 18.70 -19.47
C ASN A 14 30.27 17.17 -19.70
N PRO A 15 31.33 16.71 -20.39
CA PRO A 15 31.49 15.31 -20.78
C PRO A 15 31.70 14.39 -19.56
N PHE A 16 32.02 14.94 -18.39
CA PHE A 16 32.22 14.18 -17.16
C PHE A 16 30.94 14.00 -16.33
N THR A 17 29.78 14.42 -16.84
CA THR A 17 28.50 14.14 -16.18
C THR A 17 28.11 12.66 -16.28
N PRO A 18 27.34 12.12 -15.31
CA PRO A 18 26.80 10.77 -15.38
C PRO A 18 25.96 10.51 -16.64
N LYS A 19 25.16 11.49 -17.07
CA LYS A 19 24.34 11.39 -18.29
C LYS A 19 25.19 11.26 -19.56
N ALA A 20 26.29 12.01 -19.65
CA ALA A 20 27.25 11.86 -20.74
C ALA A 20 27.96 10.49 -20.68
N TYR A 21 28.29 9.99 -19.47
CA TYR A 21 28.87 8.66 -19.29
C TYR A 21 27.95 7.55 -19.82
N VAL A 22 26.66 7.57 -19.45
CA VAL A 22 25.67 6.58 -19.94
C VAL A 22 25.60 6.59 -21.46
N SER A 23 25.56 7.78 -22.08
CA SER A 23 25.52 7.92 -23.54
C SER A 23 26.75 7.30 -24.21
N ARG A 24 27.96 7.60 -23.72
CA ARG A 24 29.20 7.01 -24.24
C ARG A 24 29.28 5.50 -24.00
N TYR A 25 28.83 5.04 -22.84
CA TYR A 25 28.81 3.61 -22.53
C TYR A 25 27.90 2.86 -23.51
N TRP A 26 26.72 3.41 -23.79
CA TRP A 26 25.80 2.87 -24.79
C TRP A 26 26.45 2.79 -26.17
N ASP A 27 27.05 3.89 -26.65
CA ASP A 27 27.71 3.92 -27.97
C ASP A 27 28.85 2.90 -28.10
N ARG A 28 29.55 2.62 -27.00
CA ARG A 28 30.65 1.66 -26.98
C ARG A 28 30.18 0.19 -26.96
N HIS A 29 29.05 -0.11 -26.32
CA HIS A 29 28.64 -1.50 -26.05
C HIS A 29 27.43 -1.96 -26.86
N VAL A 30 26.59 -1.05 -27.32
CA VAL A 30 25.40 -1.36 -28.11
C VAL A 30 25.70 -1.09 -29.58
N ARG A 31 25.97 -2.16 -30.34
CA ARG A 31 26.41 -2.10 -31.74
C ARG A 31 25.23 -2.10 -32.73
N ASN A 32 24.21 -1.29 -32.47
CA ASN A 32 23.09 -1.12 -33.41
C ASN A 32 22.95 0.36 -33.80
N THR A 33 22.20 0.61 -34.87
CA THR A 33 21.95 1.96 -35.40
C THR A 33 20.66 2.58 -34.88
N PHE A 34 19.97 1.91 -33.95
CA PHE A 34 18.73 2.42 -33.39
C PHE A 34 19.01 3.63 -32.47
N PRO A 35 18.09 4.60 -32.41
CA PRO A 35 18.24 5.72 -31.50
C PRO A 35 18.34 5.21 -30.05
N LYS A 36 19.18 5.86 -29.24
CA LYS A 36 19.28 5.55 -27.81
C LYS A 36 17.90 5.67 -27.16
N PRO A 37 17.45 4.69 -26.37
CA PRO A 37 16.13 4.75 -25.74
C PRO A 37 15.97 6.01 -24.88
N SER A 38 15.04 6.88 -25.27
CA SER A 38 14.79 8.15 -24.57
C SER A 38 14.40 7.92 -23.10
N PHE A 39 13.66 6.85 -22.82
CA PHE A 39 13.31 6.41 -21.48
C PHE A 39 14.57 6.18 -20.62
N LEU A 40 15.53 5.36 -21.07
CA LEU A 40 16.74 5.07 -20.28
C LEU A 40 17.60 6.33 -20.08
N LEU A 41 17.72 7.17 -21.10
CA LEU A 41 18.46 8.42 -21.00
C LEU A 41 17.78 9.45 -20.08
N SER A 42 16.44 9.42 -19.98
CA SER A 42 15.68 10.27 -19.06
C SER A 42 15.88 9.89 -17.60
N LYS A 43 16.25 8.62 -17.34
CA LYS A 43 16.56 8.09 -16.00
C LYS A 43 18.04 8.22 -15.63
N ALA A 44 18.90 8.76 -16.49
CA ALA A 44 20.29 9.01 -16.12
C ALA A 44 20.40 10.12 -15.08
N SER A 45 21.29 9.96 -14.09
CA SER A 45 21.46 10.94 -13.01
C SER A 45 21.67 12.36 -13.53
N PRO A 46 20.93 13.36 -13.00
CA PRO A 46 21.08 14.77 -13.37
C PRO A 46 22.25 15.45 -12.66
N LEU A 47 22.98 14.74 -11.80
CA LEU A 47 24.13 15.28 -11.07
C LEU A 47 25.15 15.94 -12.00
N THR A 48 25.70 17.06 -11.58
CA THR A 48 26.85 17.66 -12.27
C THR A 48 28.11 16.81 -12.05
N ALA A 49 29.16 17.07 -12.83
CA ALA A 49 30.46 16.41 -12.61
C ALA A 49 31.03 16.75 -11.21
N ALA A 50 30.84 17.99 -10.74
CA ALA A 50 31.27 18.43 -9.42
C ALA A 50 30.49 17.74 -8.30
N ASP A 51 29.16 17.67 -8.41
CA ASP A 51 28.32 16.97 -7.44
C ASP A 51 28.65 15.49 -7.40
N THR A 52 28.85 14.86 -8.57
CA THR A 52 29.24 13.45 -8.66
C THR A 52 30.55 13.20 -7.92
N ALA A 53 31.57 14.05 -8.10
CA ALA A 53 32.84 13.93 -7.39
C ALA A 53 32.67 14.13 -5.87
N SER A 54 31.91 15.15 -5.46
CA SER A 54 31.66 15.46 -4.06
C SER A 54 30.94 14.32 -3.34
N PHE A 55 29.82 13.85 -3.89
CA PHE A 55 29.04 12.75 -3.30
C PHE A 55 29.76 11.40 -3.38
N THR A 56 30.60 11.17 -4.40
CA THR A 56 31.47 9.97 -4.45
C THR A 56 32.47 9.98 -3.28
N ASN A 57 33.07 11.13 -2.97
CA ASN A 57 33.98 11.27 -1.84
C ASN A 57 33.25 11.01 -0.51
N LEU A 58 32.11 11.67 -0.29
CA LEU A 58 31.28 11.46 0.91
C LEU A 58 30.83 10.01 1.07
N ALA A 59 30.48 9.32 -0.01
CA ALA A 59 30.16 7.89 0.02
C ALA A 59 31.39 7.06 0.38
N ALA A 60 32.57 7.34 -0.19
CA ALA A 60 33.81 6.63 0.10
C ALA A 60 34.29 6.80 1.54
N THR A 61 33.96 7.93 2.20
CA THR A 61 34.31 8.20 3.60
C THR A 61 33.17 7.88 4.58
N ASN A 62 32.10 7.21 4.14
CA ASN A 62 30.91 6.90 4.95
C ASN A 62 30.22 8.12 5.60
N THR A 63 30.38 9.30 5.01
CA THR A 63 29.81 10.57 5.50
C THR A 63 28.70 11.12 4.61
N LEU A 64 28.26 10.36 3.59
CA LEU A 64 27.16 10.75 2.69
C LEU A 64 25.88 11.15 3.44
N SER A 65 25.59 10.48 4.56
CA SER A 65 24.42 10.78 5.39
C SER A 65 24.39 12.20 5.96
N THR A 66 25.53 12.90 6.01
CA THR A 66 25.62 14.29 6.47
C THR A 66 25.04 15.31 5.49
N ARG A 67 24.92 14.94 4.22
CA ARG A 67 24.37 15.77 3.13
C ARG A 67 23.31 15.03 2.33
N LEU A 68 22.58 14.15 3.01
CA LEU A 68 21.61 13.26 2.38
C LEU A 68 20.46 14.01 1.69
N PRO A 69 19.86 15.06 2.29
CA PRO A 69 18.82 15.82 1.60
C PRO A 69 19.32 16.47 0.31
N GLU A 70 20.52 17.07 0.31
CA GLU A 70 21.09 17.67 -0.90
C GLU A 70 21.45 16.61 -1.93
N PHE A 71 22.00 15.47 -1.50
CA PHE A 71 22.31 14.35 -2.38
C PHE A 71 21.06 13.82 -3.08
N CYS A 72 20.01 13.49 -2.32
CA CYS A 72 18.78 12.95 -2.86
C CYS A 72 18.07 13.94 -3.79
N SER A 73 18.05 15.22 -3.42
CA SER A 73 17.52 16.29 -4.27
C SER A 73 18.32 16.42 -5.57
N ALA A 74 19.64 16.55 -5.50
CA ALA A 74 20.49 16.75 -6.67
C ALA A 74 20.52 15.53 -7.61
N ALA A 75 20.35 14.31 -7.08
CA ALA A 75 20.33 13.08 -7.86
C ALA A 75 18.92 12.62 -8.28
N HIS A 76 17.87 13.36 -7.94
CA HIS A 76 16.46 12.95 -8.12
C HIS A 76 16.19 11.54 -7.57
N LEU A 77 16.61 11.26 -6.34
CA LEU A 77 16.35 9.98 -5.68
C LEU A 77 14.99 9.99 -4.98
N LEU A 78 14.46 8.80 -4.73
CA LEU A 78 13.41 8.63 -3.75
C LEU A 78 14.03 8.83 -2.36
N TYR A 79 13.46 9.75 -1.57
CA TYR A 79 13.99 10.13 -0.27
C TYR A 79 12.86 10.41 0.69
N PHE A 80 13.00 9.84 1.88
CA PHE A 80 12.08 9.98 2.99
C PHE A 80 12.82 10.69 4.12
N PRO A 81 12.66 12.01 4.28
CA PRO A 81 13.27 12.69 5.40
C PRO A 81 12.72 12.12 6.70
N GLU A 82 13.60 11.68 7.59
CA GLU A 82 13.19 11.20 8.91
C GLU A 82 12.46 12.33 9.64
N VAL A 83 11.15 12.13 9.86
CA VAL A 83 10.34 13.11 10.54
C VAL A 83 10.60 12.98 12.03
N ARG A 84 11.50 13.80 12.59
CA ARG A 84 11.91 13.71 14.00
C ARG A 84 10.73 13.88 14.97
N PRO A 85 10.71 13.16 16.11
CA PRO A 85 9.68 13.36 17.14
C PRO A 85 9.63 14.81 17.59
N SER A 86 8.42 15.35 17.69
CA SER A 86 8.18 16.68 18.22
C SER A 86 7.54 16.56 19.60
N PHE A 87 8.04 17.33 20.56
CA PHE A 87 7.39 17.50 21.86
C PHE A 87 6.27 18.55 21.82
N GLN A 88 6.04 19.18 20.66
CA GLN A 88 4.98 20.14 20.47
C GLN A 88 3.63 19.47 20.76
N LYS A 89 2.76 20.19 21.46
CA LYS A 89 1.39 19.78 21.75
C LYS A 89 0.44 20.62 20.92
N HIS A 90 -0.55 19.98 20.30
CA HIS A 90 -1.54 20.64 19.48
C HIS A 90 -2.90 20.56 20.18
N THR A 91 -3.21 21.58 20.98
CA THR A 91 -4.37 21.63 21.87
C THR A 91 -5.61 22.29 21.25
N LYS A 92 -5.54 22.70 19.98
CA LYS A 92 -6.64 23.32 19.24
C LYS A 92 -6.97 22.49 18.02
N ASP A 93 -8.25 22.50 17.68
CA ASP A 93 -8.80 21.83 16.51
C ASP A 93 -8.12 22.34 15.26
N LYS A 94 -7.86 21.41 14.35
CA LYS A 94 -7.11 21.67 13.13
C LYS A 94 -7.99 21.47 11.93
N ASN A 95 -7.88 22.41 11.01
CA ASN A 95 -8.57 22.36 9.75
C ASN A 95 -7.56 22.52 8.61
N PHE A 96 -7.01 21.39 8.17
CA PHE A 96 -6.04 21.30 7.11
C PHE A 96 -6.75 21.37 5.74
N GLN A 97 -6.76 22.56 5.13
CA GLN A 97 -7.46 22.79 3.87
C GLN A 97 -6.69 22.27 2.64
N PHE A 98 -5.40 22.58 2.55
CA PHE A 98 -4.54 22.18 1.43
C PHE A 98 -3.10 21.98 1.91
N TYR A 99 -2.58 20.77 1.78
CA TYR A 99 -1.22 20.39 2.17
C TYR A 99 -0.69 19.36 1.18
N GLN A 100 0.56 19.50 0.73
CA GLN A 100 1.17 18.60 -0.26
C GLN A 100 2.45 17.94 0.25
N ASP A 101 3.00 18.45 1.35
CA ASP A 101 4.27 18.01 1.91
C ASP A 101 4.08 16.98 3.04
N ALA A 102 5.16 16.25 3.33
CA ALA A 102 5.27 15.34 4.46
C ALA A 102 5.11 16.09 5.79
N GLN A 103 4.37 15.52 6.75
CA GLN A 103 4.09 16.16 8.04
C GLN A 103 4.19 15.18 9.21
N ASN A 104 4.73 15.69 10.33
CA ASN A 104 4.61 15.02 11.63
C ASN A 104 3.31 15.42 12.32
N PHE A 105 2.46 14.44 12.63
CA PHE A 105 1.27 14.62 13.46
C PHE A 105 1.47 14.04 14.87
N THR A 106 2.55 14.43 15.53
CA THR A 106 2.81 14.08 16.93
C THR A 106 1.96 14.95 17.87
N ASN A 107 1.22 14.31 18.79
CA ASN A 107 0.41 14.95 19.86
C ASN A 107 -0.73 15.86 19.36
N TYR A 108 -1.40 15.46 18.29
CA TYR A 108 -2.66 16.07 17.84
C TYR A 108 -3.84 15.32 18.47
N GLY A 109 -4.96 16.01 18.74
CA GLY A 109 -6.15 15.39 19.36
C GLY A 109 -5.95 14.73 20.74
N THR A 110 -4.73 14.77 21.31
CA THR A 110 -4.37 13.93 22.47
C THR A 110 -5.00 14.44 23.76
N SER A 111 -5.65 13.54 24.49
CA SER A 111 -6.34 13.83 25.77
C SER A 111 -7.37 14.95 25.66
N ARG A 112 -8.00 15.12 24.49
CA ARG A 112 -8.96 16.19 24.24
C ARG A 112 -10.40 15.73 24.49
N PRO A 113 -11.21 16.54 25.18
CA PRO A 113 -12.65 16.35 25.23
C PRO A 113 -13.29 16.96 23.98
N SER A 114 -14.03 16.16 23.24
CA SER A 114 -14.67 16.51 21.97
C SER A 114 -13.71 17.19 20.99
N GLY A 115 -14.24 17.90 20.00
CA GLY A 115 -13.46 18.61 18.98
C GLY A 115 -13.40 17.85 17.65
N THR A 116 -12.90 18.55 16.64
CA THR A 116 -12.75 17.99 15.29
C THR A 116 -11.45 18.41 14.65
N ASP A 117 -10.67 17.44 14.18
CA ASP A 117 -9.60 17.68 13.22
C ASP A 117 -10.05 17.26 11.82
N SER A 118 -9.87 18.13 10.83
CA SER A 118 -10.31 17.88 9.45
C SER A 118 -9.21 18.10 8.42
N PHE A 119 -9.07 17.15 7.50
CA PHE A 119 -8.15 17.12 6.37
C PHE A 119 -8.97 17.14 5.07
N LYS A 120 -9.02 18.30 4.41
CA LYS A 120 -9.86 18.46 3.22
C LYS A 120 -9.16 17.99 1.94
N ASN A 121 -7.97 18.53 1.66
CA ASN A 121 -7.15 18.16 0.51
C ASN A 121 -5.70 17.99 0.96
N TYR A 122 -5.34 16.77 1.35
CA TYR A 122 -4.00 16.43 1.79
C TYR A 122 -3.35 15.51 0.79
N ALA A 123 -2.15 15.86 0.31
CA ALA A 123 -1.43 15.15 -0.73
C ALA A 123 -2.37 14.73 -1.87
N THR A 124 -2.82 15.74 -2.60
CA THR A 124 -3.83 15.57 -3.67
C THR A 124 -3.25 15.88 -5.05
N THR A 125 -1.94 16.11 -5.10
CA THR A 125 -1.23 16.38 -6.33
C THR A 125 -0.32 15.23 -6.66
N PHE A 126 -0.15 15.04 -7.95
CA PHE A 126 0.59 13.95 -8.50
C PHE A 126 2.09 13.96 -8.14
N PHE A 127 2.64 15.14 -7.90
CA PHE A 127 4.04 15.34 -7.47
C PHE A 127 4.23 15.27 -5.96
N SER A 128 3.15 15.19 -5.18
CA SER A 128 3.27 15.05 -3.73
C SER A 128 3.92 13.71 -3.39
N ARG A 129 4.84 13.75 -2.43
CA ARG A 129 5.47 12.57 -1.83
C ARG A 129 5.24 12.62 -0.32
N PRO A 130 3.99 12.61 0.15
CA PRO A 130 3.73 12.69 1.58
C PRO A 130 4.33 11.48 2.28
N MET A 131 5.16 11.74 3.28
CA MET A 131 5.43 10.77 4.33
C MET A 131 4.84 11.34 5.62
N ASN A 132 3.66 10.85 5.99
CA ASN A 132 2.93 11.36 7.14
C ASN A 132 3.04 10.40 8.32
N ASP A 133 3.39 10.92 9.49
CA ASP A 133 3.52 10.12 10.70
C ASP A 133 2.55 10.61 11.78
N PHE A 134 1.51 9.81 12.02
CA PHE A 134 0.52 9.98 13.07
C PHE A 134 0.98 9.28 14.34
N ARG A 135 2.01 9.86 14.98
CA ARG A 135 2.63 9.23 16.15
C ARG A 135 1.71 9.07 17.35
N ARG A 136 1.04 10.16 17.70
CA ARG A 136 0.14 10.26 18.85
C ARG A 136 -1.03 11.15 18.46
N TYR A 137 -1.97 10.56 17.75
CA TYR A 137 -3.12 11.25 17.20
C TYR A 137 -4.39 10.79 17.90
N SER A 138 -5.21 11.72 18.39
CA SER A 138 -6.47 11.42 19.12
C SER A 138 -6.29 10.44 20.29
N ARG A 139 -5.07 10.26 20.79
CA ARG A 139 -4.77 9.31 21.87
C ARG A 139 -5.43 9.78 23.16
N ARG A 140 -6.17 8.90 23.85
CA ARG A 140 -6.93 9.23 25.08
C ARG A 140 -7.93 10.37 24.90
N SER A 141 -8.38 10.65 23.69
CA SER A 141 -9.43 11.64 23.45
C SER A 141 -10.79 11.09 23.89
N ALA A 142 -11.73 11.97 24.23
CA ALA A 142 -13.11 11.60 24.46
C ALA A 142 -14.01 12.24 23.39
N SER A 143 -14.79 11.47 22.62
CA SER A 143 -15.71 12.00 21.60
C SER A 143 -15.07 12.89 20.51
N HIS A 144 -13.77 12.75 20.26
CA HIS A 144 -13.07 13.54 19.22
C HIS A 144 -13.34 12.97 17.81
N VAL A 145 -13.51 13.88 16.85
CA VAL A 145 -13.86 13.55 15.47
C VAL A 145 -12.68 13.84 14.55
N ASP A 146 -12.34 12.89 13.68
CA ASP A 146 -11.25 13.03 12.73
C ASP A 146 -11.81 12.82 11.30
N ARG A 147 -11.70 13.85 10.44
CA ARG A 147 -12.30 13.84 9.10
C ARG A 147 -11.26 13.93 7.99
N PHE A 148 -11.21 12.93 7.14
CA PHE A 148 -10.34 12.85 5.96
C PHE A 148 -11.20 12.84 4.70
N HIS A 149 -11.22 13.96 3.98
CA HIS A 149 -12.06 14.11 2.80
C HIS A 149 -11.36 13.63 1.53
N ASN A 150 -10.36 14.36 1.03
CA ASN A 150 -9.45 13.92 -0.01
C ASN A 150 -8.05 13.80 0.60
N TYR A 151 -7.60 12.56 0.80
CA TYR A 151 -6.31 12.30 1.41
C TYR A 151 -5.55 11.29 0.55
N GLY A 152 -4.40 11.68 0.00
CA GLY A 152 -3.65 10.81 -0.92
C GLY A 152 -4.37 10.52 -2.22
N LYS A 153 -5.26 11.41 -2.65
CA LYS A 153 -6.06 11.23 -3.85
C LYS A 153 -5.27 11.67 -5.08
N ASP A 154 -5.30 10.89 -6.16
CA ASP A 154 -4.61 11.21 -7.41
C ASP A 154 -3.09 11.42 -7.22
N THR A 155 -2.48 10.68 -6.30
CA THR A 155 -1.05 10.75 -6.00
C THR A 155 -0.27 9.62 -6.64
N ASN A 156 1.05 9.79 -6.77
CA ASN A 156 1.89 8.67 -7.13
C ASN A 156 2.17 7.78 -5.91
N ASP A 157 3.04 8.22 -5.01
CA ASP A 157 3.42 7.45 -3.82
C ASP A 157 2.86 8.11 -2.58
N ILE A 158 2.29 7.31 -1.68
CA ILE A 158 1.86 7.78 -0.37
C ILE A 158 2.31 6.80 0.70
N TYR A 159 3.03 7.33 1.69
CA TYR A 159 3.56 6.55 2.79
C TYR A 159 3.01 7.13 4.08
N GLU A 160 2.35 6.28 4.86
CA GLU A 160 1.75 6.73 6.11
C GLU A 160 1.98 5.73 7.21
N ASN A 161 2.26 6.29 8.39
CA ASN A 161 2.40 5.51 9.59
C ASN A 161 1.50 6.04 10.70
N PHE A 162 0.60 5.21 11.18
CA PHE A 162 -0.26 5.42 12.33
C PHE A 162 0.27 4.61 13.50
N ASN A 163 1.27 5.17 14.18
CA ASN A 163 1.88 4.49 15.34
C ASN A 163 0.88 4.36 16.49
N THR A 164 0.25 5.48 16.90
CA THR A 164 -0.88 5.45 17.84
C THR A 164 -1.95 6.43 17.39
N TYR A 165 -3.10 5.90 16.99
CA TYR A 165 -4.23 6.67 16.51
C TYR A 165 -5.49 6.26 17.27
N GLY A 166 -6.12 7.18 17.99
CA GLY A 166 -7.32 6.88 18.79
C GLY A 166 -7.09 5.86 19.92
N THR A 167 -5.85 5.47 20.20
CA THR A 167 -5.52 4.53 21.28
C THR A 167 -6.03 5.05 22.62
N SER A 168 -6.71 4.19 23.38
CA SER A 168 -7.36 4.52 24.65
C SER A 168 -8.39 5.66 24.58
N ALA A 169 -8.93 5.97 23.40
CA ALA A 169 -9.99 6.96 23.26
C ALA A 169 -11.33 6.43 23.77
N THR A 170 -12.21 7.33 24.22
CA THR A 170 -13.58 7.02 24.65
C THR A 170 -14.57 7.72 23.73
N GLY A 171 -15.20 6.97 22.84
CA GLY A 171 -16.08 7.47 21.79
C GLY A 171 -15.32 8.22 20.69
N GLY A 172 -16.08 8.97 19.91
CA GLY A 172 -15.56 9.74 18.78
C GLY A 172 -15.56 8.92 17.49
N THR A 173 -15.31 9.60 16.37
CA THR A 173 -15.52 9.03 15.04
C THR A 173 -14.39 9.39 14.08
N GLY A 174 -13.94 8.43 13.28
CA GLY A 174 -13.14 8.69 12.08
C GLY A 174 -14.00 8.65 10.82
N GLU A 175 -13.88 9.63 9.94
CA GLU A 175 -14.61 9.67 8.66
C GLU A 175 -13.62 9.82 7.50
N PHE A 176 -13.59 8.85 6.59
CA PHE A 176 -12.63 8.77 5.50
C PHE A 176 -13.39 8.65 4.16
N LYS A 177 -13.48 9.73 3.39
CA LYS A 177 -14.28 9.73 2.14
C LYS A 177 -13.51 9.23 0.93
N HIS A 178 -12.35 9.83 0.64
CA HIS A 178 -11.49 9.48 -0.49
C HIS A 178 -10.06 9.32 0.01
N TYR A 179 -9.77 8.14 0.52
CA TYR A 179 -8.47 7.79 1.05
C TYR A 179 -7.68 6.99 0.02
N ALA A 180 -6.48 7.45 -0.32
CA ALA A 180 -5.58 6.82 -1.30
C ALA A 180 -6.26 6.45 -2.63
N THR A 181 -7.31 7.18 -3.02
CA THR A 181 -8.08 6.86 -4.22
C THR A 181 -7.31 7.30 -5.47
N ARG A 182 -7.15 6.38 -6.43
CA ARG A 182 -6.30 6.53 -7.62
C ARG A 182 -4.84 6.83 -7.27
N ALA A 183 -4.37 6.37 -6.11
CA ALA A 183 -2.97 6.37 -5.77
C ALA A 183 -2.23 5.25 -6.52
N ASN A 184 -1.02 5.53 -7.02
CA ASN A 184 -0.24 4.52 -7.74
C ASN A 184 0.39 3.50 -6.78
N PHE A 185 0.93 3.96 -5.65
CA PHE A 185 1.60 3.13 -4.63
C PHE A 185 1.31 3.63 -3.21
N PRO A 186 0.14 3.33 -2.61
CA PRO A 186 -0.10 3.58 -1.20
C PRO A 186 0.47 2.47 -0.33
N GLU A 187 1.40 2.82 0.56
CA GLU A 187 1.88 1.95 1.64
C GLU A 187 1.45 2.55 2.98
N LEU A 188 0.50 1.93 3.67
CA LEU A 188 -0.01 2.44 4.95
C LEU A 188 0.21 1.42 6.06
N GLN A 189 0.70 1.91 7.18
CA GLN A 189 1.02 1.11 8.35
C GLN A 189 0.22 1.61 9.55
N PHE A 190 -0.49 0.71 10.20
CA PHE A 190 -1.27 0.96 11.39
C PHE A 190 -0.72 0.08 12.51
N THR A 191 -0.03 0.66 13.48
CA THR A 191 0.63 -0.13 14.56
C THR A 191 -0.28 -0.32 15.77
N SER A 192 -1.02 0.72 16.13
CA SER A 192 -1.99 0.72 17.23
C SER A 192 -3.09 1.73 16.88
N TYR A 193 -4.14 1.22 16.25
CA TYR A 193 -5.24 2.04 15.80
C TYR A 193 -6.49 1.66 16.59
N SER A 194 -7.07 2.60 17.32
CA SER A 194 -8.22 2.38 18.22
C SER A 194 -8.00 1.26 19.26
N ASP A 195 -6.76 0.88 19.54
CA ASP A 195 -6.40 -0.10 20.59
C ASP A 195 -6.85 0.41 21.96
N SER A 196 -7.45 -0.48 22.75
CA SER A 196 -7.94 -0.24 24.09
C SER A 196 -8.93 0.94 24.15
N SER A 197 -9.61 1.23 23.04
CA SER A 197 -10.63 2.27 22.96
C SER A 197 -12.00 1.77 23.42
N GLY A 198 -12.89 2.67 23.81
CA GLY A 198 -14.27 2.35 24.17
C GLY A 198 -15.26 3.14 23.31
N GLY A 199 -16.01 2.49 22.42
CA GLY A 199 -17.09 3.07 21.64
C GLY A 199 -16.64 3.95 20.46
N ARG A 200 -15.37 3.88 20.05
CA ARG A 200 -14.86 4.70 18.93
C ARG A 200 -15.17 4.02 17.60
N THR A 201 -15.82 4.73 16.68
CA THR A 201 -16.23 4.18 15.38
C THR A 201 -15.51 4.83 14.21
N GLN A 202 -15.46 4.15 13.08
CA GLN A 202 -14.83 4.64 11.86
C GLN A 202 -15.70 4.33 10.63
N SER A 203 -15.68 5.22 9.65
CA SER A 203 -16.38 5.03 8.37
C SER A 203 -15.47 5.38 7.19
N PHE A 204 -15.48 4.53 6.17
CA PHE A 204 -14.65 4.59 4.99
C PHE A 204 -15.51 4.46 3.74
N SER A 205 -15.79 5.58 3.06
CA SER A 205 -16.58 5.54 1.83
C SER A 205 -15.78 4.97 0.66
N SER A 206 -14.50 5.33 0.55
CA SER A 206 -13.58 4.85 -0.49
C SER A 206 -12.16 4.82 0.04
N TYR A 207 -11.59 3.62 0.07
CA TYR A 207 -10.23 3.36 0.53
C TYR A 207 -9.44 2.61 -0.55
N SER A 208 -8.32 3.18 -1.00
CA SER A 208 -7.42 2.59 -2.03
C SER A 208 -8.12 2.18 -3.33
N LYS A 209 -9.24 2.84 -3.64
CA LYS A 209 -10.03 2.58 -4.85
C LYS A 209 -9.28 3.00 -6.11
N ASP A 210 -9.39 2.23 -7.19
CA ASP A 210 -8.76 2.50 -8.49
C ASP A 210 -7.22 2.61 -8.44
N GLY A 211 -6.57 2.14 -7.36
CA GLY A 211 -5.11 2.17 -7.19
C GLY A 211 -4.38 1.17 -8.08
N ASN A 212 -3.06 1.30 -8.19
CA ASN A 212 -2.26 0.41 -9.03
C ASN A 212 -1.56 -0.71 -8.25
N SER A 213 -0.69 -0.37 -7.31
CA SER A 213 0.01 -1.32 -6.44
C SER A 213 0.07 -0.74 -5.03
N GLY A 214 0.52 -1.48 -4.02
CA GLY A 214 0.72 -0.98 -2.65
C GLY A 214 0.37 -2.00 -1.57
N GLY A 215 0.65 -1.64 -0.32
CA GLY A 215 0.52 -2.51 0.84
C GLY A 215 -0.12 -1.84 2.04
N GLN A 216 -0.85 -2.63 2.84
CA GLN A 216 -1.59 -2.16 4.00
C GLN A 216 -1.32 -3.10 5.15
N ASN A 217 -0.75 -2.60 6.25
CA ASN A 217 -0.48 -3.43 7.42
C ASN A 217 -1.23 -2.93 8.64
N PHE A 218 -2.04 -3.80 9.23
CA PHE A 218 -2.85 -3.53 10.39
C PHE A 218 -2.38 -4.36 11.56
N THR A 219 -1.66 -3.74 12.49
CA THR A 219 -1.26 -4.32 13.77
C THR A 219 -2.11 -3.73 14.88
N SER A 220 -2.64 -4.58 15.78
CA SER A 220 -3.41 -4.20 16.97
C SER A 220 -4.56 -3.21 16.69
N TYR A 221 -5.15 -3.28 15.50
CA TYR A 221 -6.27 -2.44 15.12
C TYR A 221 -7.51 -2.86 15.92
N GLY A 222 -8.14 -1.97 16.68
CA GLY A 222 -9.29 -2.28 17.53
C GLY A 222 -9.00 -3.31 18.64
N LYS A 223 -7.74 -3.66 18.89
CA LYS A 223 -7.35 -4.63 19.92
C LYS A 223 -7.80 -4.18 21.31
N ASN A 224 -8.24 -5.09 22.16
CA ASN A 224 -8.72 -4.81 23.53
C ASN A 224 -9.80 -3.71 23.62
N SER A 225 -10.49 -3.41 22.52
CA SER A 225 -11.47 -2.32 22.50
C SER A 225 -12.87 -2.81 22.88
N ALA A 226 -13.69 -1.92 23.42
CA ALA A 226 -15.08 -2.23 23.75
C ALA A 226 -16.02 -1.41 22.83
N GLY A 227 -16.83 -2.07 22.01
CA GLY A 227 -17.77 -1.42 21.10
C GLY A 227 -17.10 -0.57 20.01
N ALA A 228 -15.88 -0.91 19.61
CA ALA A 228 -15.29 -0.31 18.41
C ALA A 228 -16.04 -0.83 17.17
N GLY A 229 -16.16 0.00 16.15
CA GLY A 229 -16.81 -0.44 14.91
C GLY A 229 -16.31 0.28 13.69
N ASN A 230 -16.18 -0.46 12.61
CA ASN A 230 -15.71 0.01 11.32
C ASN A 230 -16.74 -0.23 10.24
N GLU A 231 -16.94 0.74 9.37
CA GLU A 231 -17.81 0.60 8.20
C GLU A 231 -17.02 0.98 6.95
N PHE A 232 -16.84 0.02 6.04
CA PHE A 232 -16.21 0.21 4.74
C PHE A 232 -17.23 0.04 3.64
N SER A 233 -17.59 1.12 2.95
CA SER A 233 -18.41 1.03 1.74
C SER A 233 -17.59 0.47 0.56
N SER A 234 -16.30 0.83 0.47
CA SER A 234 -15.38 0.24 -0.50
C SER A 234 -13.92 0.26 -0.05
N TYR A 235 -13.26 -0.89 -0.19
CA TYR A 235 -11.84 -1.12 0.06
C TYR A 235 -11.21 -1.79 -1.17
N GLY A 236 -10.19 -1.16 -1.76
CA GLY A 236 -9.42 -1.70 -2.89
C GLY A 236 -10.23 -1.92 -4.17
N THR A 237 -11.46 -1.41 -4.26
CA THR A 237 -12.34 -1.65 -5.41
C THR A 237 -11.69 -1.14 -6.70
N LYS A 238 -11.68 -1.96 -7.77
CA LYS A 238 -11.06 -1.66 -9.07
C LYS A 238 -9.54 -1.35 -9.03
N ALA A 239 -8.87 -1.68 -7.93
CA ALA A 239 -7.42 -1.57 -7.86
C ALA A 239 -6.74 -2.71 -8.64
N ASN A 240 -5.48 -2.55 -9.00
CA ASN A 240 -4.72 -3.62 -9.64
C ASN A 240 -4.17 -4.60 -8.58
N VAL A 241 -3.21 -4.19 -7.75
CA VAL A 241 -2.67 -5.00 -6.65
C VAL A 241 -2.77 -4.22 -5.34
N VAL A 242 -3.42 -4.79 -4.33
CA VAL A 242 -3.37 -4.29 -2.96
C VAL A 242 -3.10 -5.48 -2.07
N VAL A 243 -2.01 -5.44 -1.33
CA VAL A 243 -1.67 -6.45 -0.34
C VAL A 243 -2.12 -5.95 1.02
N SER A 244 -2.89 -6.72 1.77
CA SER A 244 -3.15 -6.38 3.18
C SER A 244 -2.74 -7.47 4.14
N SER A 245 -2.24 -7.06 5.30
CA SER A 245 -1.82 -7.93 6.39
C SER A 245 -2.48 -7.49 7.68
N PHE A 246 -3.07 -8.43 8.41
CA PHE A 246 -3.79 -8.21 9.65
C PHE A 246 -3.15 -9.02 10.78
N VAL A 247 -2.69 -8.32 11.82
CA VAL A 247 -2.02 -8.88 12.99
C VAL A 247 -2.68 -8.34 14.26
N ASN A 248 -3.33 -9.20 15.03
CA ASN A 248 -4.13 -8.86 16.20
C ASN A 248 -5.25 -7.87 15.91
N TYR A 249 -5.89 -8.00 14.74
CA TYR A 249 -7.01 -7.16 14.36
C TYR A 249 -8.25 -7.54 15.18
N GLY A 250 -8.89 -6.58 15.83
CA GLY A 250 -10.06 -6.78 16.71
C GLY A 250 -9.79 -7.61 17.97
N SER A 251 -8.58 -8.17 18.14
CA SER A 251 -8.34 -9.23 19.12
C SER A 251 -8.63 -8.78 20.55
N LYS A 252 -9.23 -9.68 21.33
CA LYS A 252 -9.64 -9.45 22.74
C LYS A 252 -10.59 -8.26 22.93
N GLY A 253 -11.24 -7.81 21.86
CA GLY A 253 -12.28 -6.80 21.95
C GLY A 253 -13.59 -7.34 22.52
N THR A 254 -14.48 -6.44 22.94
CA THR A 254 -15.82 -6.76 23.42
C THR A 254 -16.84 -6.06 22.54
N GLY A 255 -17.69 -6.83 21.86
CA GLY A 255 -18.69 -6.32 20.93
C GLY A 255 -18.14 -5.48 19.77
N PRO A 256 -17.04 -5.88 19.08
CA PRO A 256 -16.66 -5.21 17.84
C PRO A 256 -17.78 -5.29 16.80
N ASN A 257 -17.90 -4.26 15.95
CA ASN A 257 -18.88 -4.23 14.86
C ASN A 257 -18.24 -3.73 13.56
N ASP A 258 -17.72 -4.64 12.75
CA ASP A 258 -17.01 -4.31 11.52
C ASP A 258 -17.78 -4.79 10.28
N THR A 259 -18.00 -3.88 9.33
CA THR A 259 -18.81 -4.14 8.14
C THR A 259 -18.09 -3.68 6.89
N PHE A 260 -17.98 -4.58 5.93
CA PHE A 260 -17.38 -4.32 4.62
C PHE A 260 -18.42 -4.59 3.55
N THR A 261 -18.89 -3.53 2.90
CA THR A 261 -19.84 -3.65 1.78
C THR A 261 -19.13 -4.19 0.54
N ASN A 262 -17.96 -3.64 0.21
CA ASN A 262 -17.13 -4.06 -0.92
C ASN A 262 -15.66 -4.12 -0.51
N TYR A 263 -15.09 -5.30 -0.54
CA TYR A 263 -13.67 -5.55 -0.28
C TYR A 263 -13.06 -6.24 -1.50
N GLY A 264 -12.08 -5.63 -2.15
CA GLY A 264 -11.39 -6.26 -3.29
C GLY A 264 -12.24 -6.48 -4.55
N VAL A 265 -13.40 -5.83 -4.65
CA VAL A 265 -14.32 -6.02 -5.79
C VAL A 265 -13.70 -5.46 -7.07
N LEU A 266 -13.75 -6.24 -8.18
CA LEU A 266 -13.13 -5.90 -9.47
C LEU A 266 -11.62 -5.65 -9.39
N MET A 267 -10.94 -6.20 -8.39
CA MET A 267 -9.48 -6.07 -8.26
C MET A 267 -8.75 -7.08 -9.16
N ASN A 268 -7.52 -6.79 -9.59
CA ASN A 268 -6.76 -7.75 -10.41
C ASN A 268 -6.13 -8.86 -9.54
N VAL A 269 -5.24 -8.51 -8.62
CA VAL A 269 -4.53 -9.47 -7.76
C VAL A 269 -4.62 -9.04 -6.29
N PRO A 270 -5.79 -9.21 -5.63
CA PRO A 270 -5.91 -9.14 -4.18
C PRO A 270 -5.08 -10.23 -3.50
N GLU A 271 -4.32 -9.84 -2.48
CA GLU A 271 -3.56 -10.75 -1.61
C GLU A 271 -3.77 -10.33 -0.16
N GLU A 272 -4.39 -11.19 0.64
CA GLU A 272 -4.82 -10.86 2.00
C GLU A 272 -4.29 -11.88 3.01
N THR A 273 -3.55 -11.41 4.01
CA THR A 273 -2.99 -12.27 5.06
C THR A 273 -3.53 -11.91 6.43
N PHE A 274 -4.40 -12.76 6.96
CA PHE A 274 -4.95 -12.67 8.30
C PHE A 274 -4.11 -13.53 9.26
N HIS A 275 -3.08 -12.94 9.86
CA HIS A 275 -2.27 -13.63 10.88
C HIS A 275 -3.09 -13.88 12.15
N SER A 276 -3.83 -12.86 12.60
CA SER A 276 -4.85 -12.99 13.64
C SER A 276 -5.92 -11.91 13.51
N TYR A 277 -7.17 -12.35 13.47
CA TYR A 277 -8.35 -11.52 13.24
C TYR A 277 -9.49 -11.97 14.13
N ALA A 278 -10.06 -11.05 14.91
CA ALA A 278 -11.11 -11.28 15.91
C ALA A 278 -10.76 -12.26 17.05
N ASP A 279 -9.50 -12.66 17.18
CA ASP A 279 -9.07 -13.65 18.17
C ASP A 279 -9.38 -13.23 19.61
N GLY A 280 -10.05 -14.10 20.36
CA GLY A 280 -10.39 -13.90 21.75
C GLY A 280 -11.45 -12.82 22.00
N THR A 281 -12.20 -12.41 20.98
CA THR A 281 -13.29 -11.43 21.13
C THR A 281 -14.44 -12.00 21.96
N VAL A 282 -15.20 -11.10 22.59
CA VAL A 282 -16.38 -11.41 23.38
C VAL A 282 -17.59 -10.72 22.75
N GLY A 283 -18.44 -11.50 22.09
CA GLY A 283 -19.54 -11.01 21.26
C GLY A 283 -19.07 -10.17 20.08
N GLY A 284 -20.03 -9.53 19.41
CA GLY A 284 -19.77 -8.66 18.25
C GLY A 284 -20.15 -9.30 16.92
N SER A 285 -20.09 -8.50 15.86
CA SER A 285 -20.44 -8.90 14.51
C SER A 285 -19.45 -8.33 13.51
N GLU A 286 -18.92 -9.19 12.66
CA GLU A 286 -18.05 -8.83 11.57
C GLU A 286 -18.65 -9.39 10.28
N SER A 287 -18.74 -8.57 9.23
CA SER A 287 -19.37 -9.01 8.00
C SER A 287 -18.75 -8.44 6.74
N PHE A 288 -18.64 -9.28 5.72
CA PHE A 288 -18.27 -8.92 4.37
C PHE A 288 -19.44 -9.21 3.44
N SER A 289 -20.06 -8.16 2.90
CA SER A 289 -21.14 -8.32 1.92
C SER A 289 -20.61 -8.81 0.58
N ASN A 290 -19.52 -8.22 0.10
CA ASN A 290 -18.83 -8.62 -1.13
C ASN A 290 -17.33 -8.64 -0.90
N TYR A 291 -16.75 -9.83 -0.93
CA TYR A 291 -15.33 -10.05 -0.75
C TYR A 291 -14.75 -10.68 -2.02
N ARG A 292 -13.87 -9.93 -2.70
CA ARG A 292 -13.21 -10.29 -3.97
C ARG A 292 -14.17 -10.68 -5.10
N VAL A 293 -15.40 -10.18 -5.07
CA VAL A 293 -16.38 -10.44 -6.11
C VAL A 293 -15.92 -9.80 -7.43
N GLN A 294 -15.93 -10.60 -8.50
CA GLN A 294 -15.43 -10.24 -9.84
C GLN A 294 -13.95 -9.80 -9.85
N ALA A 295 -13.15 -10.18 -8.85
CA ALA A 295 -11.70 -10.05 -8.93
C ALA A 295 -11.13 -10.98 -10.02
N ASN A 296 -9.94 -10.69 -10.54
CA ASN A 296 -9.32 -11.53 -11.58
C ASN A 296 -8.76 -12.83 -10.97
N VAL A 297 -7.82 -12.71 -10.04
CA VAL A 297 -7.19 -13.81 -9.26
C VAL A 297 -7.13 -13.38 -7.79
N GLY A 298 -6.69 -14.22 -6.87
CA GLY A 298 -6.09 -13.75 -5.63
C GLY A 298 -5.58 -14.88 -4.76
N ASP A 299 -4.89 -14.52 -3.69
CA ASP A 299 -4.20 -15.44 -2.81
C ASP A 299 -4.36 -15.02 -1.36
N ASP A 300 -5.32 -15.66 -0.66
CA ASP A 300 -5.63 -15.30 0.72
C ASP A 300 -5.16 -16.36 1.72
N SER A 301 -4.67 -15.90 2.87
CA SER A 301 -4.17 -16.76 3.94
C SER A 301 -4.76 -16.35 5.28
N PHE A 302 -5.59 -17.23 5.83
CA PHE A 302 -6.22 -17.11 7.15
C PHE A 302 -5.47 -18.02 8.12
N GLN A 303 -4.49 -17.48 8.84
CA GLN A 303 -3.73 -18.25 9.83
C GLN A 303 -4.53 -18.42 11.12
N SER A 304 -5.13 -17.34 11.61
CA SER A 304 -6.04 -17.35 12.75
C SER A 304 -7.19 -16.39 12.52
N TYR A 305 -8.41 -16.90 12.63
CA TYR A 305 -9.62 -16.14 12.35
C TYR A 305 -10.74 -16.54 13.30
N ALA A 306 -11.26 -15.58 14.05
CA ALA A 306 -12.25 -15.78 15.11
C ALA A 306 -11.85 -16.89 16.10
N LYS A 307 -10.55 -17.03 16.39
CA LYS A 307 -10.06 -18.08 17.29
C LYS A 307 -10.43 -17.75 18.73
N SER A 308 -10.89 -18.75 19.49
CA SER A 308 -11.18 -18.64 20.93
C SER A 308 -12.16 -17.52 21.32
N THR A 309 -13.13 -17.23 20.44
CA THR A 309 -14.16 -16.21 20.69
C THR A 309 -15.21 -16.67 21.69
N LYS A 310 -15.93 -15.73 22.30
CA LYS A 310 -16.99 -16.01 23.28
C LYS A 310 -18.28 -15.28 22.95
N GLU A 311 -19.35 -15.63 23.68
CA GLU A 311 -20.61 -14.88 23.76
C GLU A 311 -21.26 -14.58 22.39
N GLY A 312 -21.28 -15.56 21.49
CA GLY A 312 -22.05 -15.47 20.24
C GLY A 312 -21.45 -14.54 19.19
N THR A 313 -20.12 -14.42 19.15
CA THR A 313 -19.39 -13.69 18.10
C THR A 313 -19.80 -14.20 16.71
N GLN A 314 -20.11 -13.28 15.79
CA GLN A 314 -20.54 -13.61 14.43
C GLN A 314 -19.56 -13.04 13.41
N VAL A 315 -19.03 -13.89 12.53
CA VAL A 315 -18.13 -13.44 11.47
C VAL A 315 -18.53 -14.08 10.14
N ASN A 316 -19.09 -13.28 9.23
CA ASN A 316 -19.76 -13.82 8.05
C ASN A 316 -19.29 -13.19 6.74
N PHE A 317 -19.18 -14.02 5.71
CA PHE A 317 -19.04 -13.61 4.32
C PHE A 317 -20.32 -13.91 3.57
N ASN A 318 -20.98 -12.88 3.05
CA ASN A 318 -22.19 -13.07 2.23
C ASN A 318 -21.81 -13.55 0.83
N ASN A 319 -20.84 -12.89 0.19
CA ASN A 319 -20.28 -13.30 -1.10
C ASN A 319 -18.75 -13.33 -1.00
N TYR A 320 -18.16 -14.51 -1.15
CA TYR A 320 -16.72 -14.71 -1.00
C TYR A 320 -16.09 -15.33 -2.25
N GLY A 321 -15.01 -14.72 -2.73
CA GLY A 321 -14.11 -15.35 -3.69
C GLY A 321 -14.73 -15.67 -5.06
N ILE A 322 -15.78 -14.94 -5.46
CA ILE A 322 -16.44 -15.10 -6.77
C ILE A 322 -15.58 -14.44 -7.86
N SER A 323 -14.41 -15.00 -8.09
CA SER A 323 -13.38 -14.49 -9.01
C SER A 323 -13.56 -15.01 -10.43
N ALA A 324 -13.03 -14.28 -11.39
CA ALA A 324 -13.09 -14.62 -12.82
C ALA A 324 -12.18 -15.80 -13.20
N ASN A 325 -11.03 -15.93 -12.53
CA ASN A 325 -10.10 -17.04 -12.68
C ASN A 325 -9.89 -17.78 -11.35
N PRO A 326 -9.32 -19.00 -11.39
CA PRO A 326 -9.01 -19.73 -10.18
C PRO A 326 -8.12 -18.94 -9.21
N SER A 327 -8.47 -18.97 -7.93
CA SER A 327 -7.69 -18.40 -6.82
C SER A 327 -7.18 -19.49 -5.88
N SER A 328 -6.21 -19.17 -5.04
CA SER A 328 -5.74 -20.05 -3.95
C SER A 328 -6.07 -19.41 -2.62
N ASP A 329 -6.81 -20.10 -1.76
CA ASP A 329 -7.07 -19.57 -0.41
C ASP A 329 -6.71 -20.63 0.63
N THR A 330 -6.06 -20.25 1.72
CA THR A 330 -5.65 -21.18 2.79
C THR A 330 -6.26 -20.78 4.12
N PHE A 331 -6.91 -21.72 4.78
CA PHE A 331 -7.53 -21.56 6.10
C PHE A 331 -6.86 -22.51 7.09
N GLN A 332 -6.09 -21.97 8.03
CA GLN A 332 -5.30 -22.77 8.98
C GLN A 332 -5.98 -22.92 10.33
N GLY A 333 -6.54 -21.85 10.90
CA GLY A 333 -7.20 -21.87 12.21
C GLY A 333 -8.47 -21.03 12.21
N TYR A 334 -9.62 -21.68 12.03
CA TYR A 334 -10.90 -21.00 11.81
C TYR A 334 -11.91 -21.31 12.92
N ALA A 335 -12.34 -20.28 13.66
CA ALA A 335 -13.22 -20.41 14.83
C ALA A 335 -12.69 -21.37 15.92
N GLU A 336 -11.42 -21.74 15.87
CA GLU A 336 -10.85 -22.80 16.71
C GLU A 336 -11.00 -22.46 18.20
N GLY A 337 -11.64 -23.35 18.97
CA GLY A 337 -11.90 -23.14 20.39
C GLY A 337 -12.89 -22.01 20.70
N ALA A 338 -13.70 -21.57 19.73
CA ALA A 338 -14.80 -20.66 19.97
C ALA A 338 -15.89 -21.30 20.85
N GLU A 339 -16.45 -20.51 21.77
CA GLU A 339 -17.44 -20.91 22.77
C GLU A 339 -18.79 -20.21 22.54
N GLY A 340 -19.88 -20.88 22.94
CA GLY A 340 -21.24 -20.37 22.81
C GLY A 340 -21.79 -20.40 21.38
N ASP A 341 -22.86 -19.65 21.11
CA ASP A 341 -23.58 -19.60 19.83
C ASP A 341 -22.84 -18.80 18.75
N HIS A 342 -21.54 -19.05 18.59
CA HIS A 342 -20.72 -18.43 17.56
C HIS A 342 -21.18 -18.86 16.17
N LYS A 343 -21.13 -17.93 15.21
CA LYS A 343 -21.49 -18.18 13.81
C LYS A 343 -20.42 -17.65 12.91
N VAL A 344 -19.70 -18.55 12.26
CA VAL A 344 -18.62 -18.19 11.35
C VAL A 344 -18.88 -18.85 10.01
N GLY A 345 -19.23 -18.11 8.97
CA GLY A 345 -19.70 -18.78 7.75
C GLY A 345 -19.67 -17.99 6.47
N PHE A 346 -19.81 -18.75 5.39
CA PHE A 346 -19.86 -18.29 4.01
C PHE A 346 -21.25 -18.59 3.47
N ILE A 347 -22.05 -17.55 3.20
CA ILE A 347 -23.39 -17.73 2.63
C ILE A 347 -23.26 -18.11 1.15
N GLY A 348 -22.48 -17.35 0.39
CA GLY A 348 -22.16 -17.60 -1.02
C GLY A 348 -20.66 -17.69 -1.23
N TYR A 349 -20.22 -18.81 -1.81
CA TYR A 349 -18.81 -19.17 -1.97
C TYR A 349 -18.46 -19.45 -3.43
N GLY A 350 -17.38 -18.86 -3.95
CA GLY A 350 -16.97 -19.06 -5.34
C GLY A 350 -16.57 -20.51 -5.66
N VAL A 351 -16.98 -21.02 -6.82
CA VAL A 351 -16.62 -22.38 -7.26
C VAL A 351 -15.17 -22.54 -7.73
N ASN A 352 -14.49 -21.43 -8.00
CA ASN A 352 -13.14 -21.40 -8.55
C ASN A 352 -12.06 -21.09 -7.49
N THR A 353 -12.35 -21.24 -6.20
CA THR A 353 -11.34 -21.07 -5.17
C THR A 353 -10.72 -22.45 -4.85
N ASN A 354 -9.43 -22.63 -5.14
CA ASN A 354 -8.68 -23.81 -4.74
C ASN A 354 -8.31 -23.66 -3.27
N SER A 355 -9.26 -24.01 -2.40
CA SER A 355 -9.17 -23.70 -0.98
C SER A 355 -8.72 -24.88 -0.13
N ASN A 356 -7.78 -24.63 0.77
CA ASN A 356 -7.23 -25.62 1.69
C ASN A 356 -7.66 -25.28 3.12
N PHE A 357 -8.35 -26.21 3.79
CA PHE A 357 -8.76 -26.10 5.18
C PHE A 357 -7.95 -27.06 6.05
N LYS A 358 -7.31 -26.56 7.10
CA LYS A 358 -6.58 -27.37 8.09
C LYS A 358 -7.40 -27.53 9.38
N ASP A 359 -7.33 -26.56 10.28
CA ASP A 359 -7.99 -26.63 11.59
C ASP A 359 -9.22 -25.69 11.63
N TYR A 360 -10.38 -26.23 12.01
CA TYR A 360 -11.62 -25.47 12.13
C TYR A 360 -12.53 -26.00 13.24
N ALA A 361 -13.38 -25.15 13.81
CA ALA A 361 -14.41 -25.57 14.75
C ALA A 361 -15.45 -26.49 14.10
N LYS A 362 -15.84 -27.55 14.81
CA LYS A 362 -16.79 -28.56 14.30
C LYS A 362 -18.24 -28.09 14.30
N GLU A 363 -18.56 -27.09 15.12
CA GLU A 363 -19.89 -26.48 15.26
C GLU A 363 -19.76 -24.98 14.99
N GLY A 364 -20.87 -24.31 14.66
CA GLY A 364 -20.87 -22.86 14.38
C GLY A 364 -20.26 -22.43 13.04
N VAL A 365 -19.52 -23.32 12.35
CA VAL A 365 -18.95 -23.08 11.02
C VAL A 365 -19.88 -23.58 9.91
N SER A 366 -20.16 -22.74 8.90
CA SER A 366 -21.05 -23.15 7.79
C SER A 366 -20.63 -22.59 6.41
N PHE A 367 -20.86 -23.41 5.37
CA PHE A 367 -20.74 -23.04 3.96
C PHE A 367 -22.08 -23.33 3.30
N ALA A 368 -22.92 -22.30 3.15
CA ALA A 368 -24.33 -22.50 2.83
C ALA A 368 -24.58 -22.81 1.35
N SER A 369 -23.87 -22.14 0.44
CA SER A 369 -24.06 -22.36 -1.00
C SER A 369 -22.81 -22.02 -1.83
N TYR A 370 -22.62 -22.78 -2.91
CA TYR A 370 -21.62 -22.46 -3.94
C TYR A 370 -22.26 -21.59 -5.03
N ASN A 371 -21.61 -20.48 -5.38
CA ASN A 371 -22.01 -19.63 -6.48
C ASN A 371 -21.21 -20.01 -7.74
N THR A 372 -21.89 -20.69 -8.67
CA THR A 372 -21.34 -21.17 -9.95
C THR A 372 -21.27 -20.09 -11.03
N SER A 373 -21.88 -18.93 -10.81
CA SER A 373 -22.06 -17.91 -11.84
C SER A 373 -21.25 -16.67 -11.53
N SER A 374 -20.18 -16.47 -12.32
CA SER A 374 -19.48 -15.17 -12.44
C SER A 374 -20.41 -14.02 -12.89
N SER A 375 -21.66 -14.34 -13.24
CA SER A 375 -22.73 -13.46 -13.68
C SER A 375 -23.85 -13.22 -12.65
N SER A 376 -23.78 -13.75 -11.42
CA SER A 376 -24.90 -13.68 -10.46
C SER A 376 -24.48 -13.25 -9.04
N SER A 377 -24.04 -12.01 -8.92
CA SER A 377 -24.60 -11.12 -7.90
C SER A 377 -24.61 -9.72 -8.51
N THR A 378 -25.79 -9.19 -8.79
CA THR A 378 -25.95 -7.75 -8.94
C THR A 378 -25.33 -7.14 -7.68
N ILE A 379 -24.19 -6.46 -7.81
CA ILE A 379 -23.59 -5.71 -6.70
C ILE A 379 -24.66 -4.69 -6.28
N GLY A 380 -25.43 -5.06 -5.26
CA GLY A 380 -26.56 -4.28 -4.77
C GLY A 380 -26.02 -3.06 -4.08
N GLY A 381 -26.31 -1.88 -4.66
CA GLY A 381 -25.96 -0.59 -4.09
C GLY A 381 -24.89 0.13 -4.89
N SER A 382 -25.28 1.26 -5.49
CA SER A 382 -24.47 2.46 -5.78
C SER A 382 -22.95 2.28 -6.04
N LEU A 383 -22.54 1.24 -6.75
CA LEU A 383 -21.36 1.37 -7.60
C LEU A 383 -21.82 2.19 -8.81
N ASN A 384 -22.14 3.47 -8.56
CA ASN A 384 -22.34 4.47 -9.61
C ASN A 384 -21.28 4.19 -10.65
N GLU A 385 -21.74 3.81 -11.84
CA GLU A 385 -20.96 3.29 -12.95
C GLU A 385 -19.88 4.30 -13.34
N ARG A 386 -18.82 4.36 -12.56
CA ARG A 386 -17.62 5.11 -12.90
C ARG A 386 -16.77 4.17 -13.71
N TRP A 387 -17.00 4.28 -15.01
CA TRP A 387 -16.10 3.98 -16.11
C TRP A 387 -14.70 3.61 -15.63
N VAL A 388 -14.40 2.32 -15.66
CA VAL A 388 -13.00 1.87 -15.70
C VAL A 388 -12.43 2.44 -16.99
N GLU A 389 -11.27 3.11 -16.93
CA GLU A 389 -10.60 3.64 -18.12
C GLU A 389 -10.49 2.52 -19.17
N PRO A 390 -11.04 2.71 -20.38
CA PRO A 390 -10.94 1.71 -21.45
C PRO A 390 -9.48 1.33 -21.69
N GLY A 391 -9.19 0.03 -21.69
CA GLY A 391 -7.83 -0.49 -21.85
C GLY A 391 -7.08 -0.77 -20.55
N LYS A 392 -7.54 -0.25 -19.40
CA LYS A 392 -6.89 -0.50 -18.10
C LYS A 392 -6.89 -1.99 -17.74
N PHE A 393 -7.95 -2.70 -18.12
CA PHE A 393 -8.02 -4.16 -18.10
C PHE A 393 -8.47 -4.67 -19.46
N PHE A 394 -7.93 -5.81 -19.87
CA PHE A 394 -8.39 -6.54 -21.03
C PHE A 394 -8.35 -8.03 -20.73
N ARG A 395 -9.23 -8.78 -21.40
CA ARG A 395 -9.19 -10.25 -21.36
C ARG A 395 -8.22 -10.73 -22.42
N GLU A 396 -7.48 -11.78 -22.11
CA GLU A 396 -6.55 -12.40 -23.07
C GLU A 396 -7.26 -12.81 -24.37
N SER A 397 -8.52 -13.26 -24.29
CA SER A 397 -9.34 -13.60 -25.45
C SER A 397 -9.61 -12.44 -26.42
N MET A 398 -9.35 -11.19 -26.00
CA MET A 398 -9.43 -9.98 -26.83
C MET A 398 -8.14 -9.74 -27.64
N LEU A 399 -7.02 -10.38 -27.28
CA LEU A 399 -5.71 -10.28 -27.96
C LEU A 399 -5.71 -11.11 -29.25
N LYS A 400 -6.56 -10.74 -30.20
CA LYS A 400 -6.65 -11.36 -31.52
C LYS A 400 -6.17 -10.40 -32.60
N LYS A 401 -5.53 -10.93 -33.63
CA LYS A 401 -5.08 -10.13 -34.79
C LYS A 401 -6.28 -9.40 -35.38
N GLY A 402 -6.17 -8.08 -35.52
CA GLY A 402 -7.22 -7.21 -36.05
C GLY A 402 -8.15 -6.58 -35.00
N THR A 403 -8.06 -6.99 -33.72
CA THR A 403 -8.80 -6.33 -32.63
C THR A 403 -8.11 -5.02 -32.24
N VAL A 404 -8.84 -3.91 -32.29
CA VAL A 404 -8.38 -2.61 -31.78
C VAL A 404 -8.61 -2.57 -30.28
N MET A 405 -7.52 -2.50 -29.51
CA MET A 405 -7.56 -2.39 -28.06
C MET A 405 -7.40 -0.94 -27.65
N ALA A 406 -8.30 -0.43 -26.80
CA ALA A 406 -8.03 0.82 -26.10
C ALA A 406 -6.78 0.63 -25.25
N MET A 407 -5.83 1.57 -25.34
CA MET A 407 -4.64 1.56 -24.51
C MET A 407 -4.82 2.61 -23.42
N PRO A 408 -4.71 2.24 -22.13
CA PRO A 408 -4.82 3.22 -21.06
C PRO A 408 -3.60 4.15 -21.11
N ASP A 409 -3.68 5.26 -20.40
CA ASP A 409 -2.53 6.15 -20.26
C ASP A 409 -1.36 5.47 -19.51
N ILE A 410 -0.46 4.85 -20.28
CA ILE A 410 0.75 4.15 -19.81
C ILE A 410 1.97 5.06 -19.63
N ARG A 411 1.81 6.39 -19.67
CA ARG A 411 2.92 7.29 -19.39
C ARG A 411 3.43 7.01 -17.98
N ASP A 412 4.76 6.98 -17.83
CA ASP A 412 5.38 6.90 -16.52
C ASP A 412 4.95 8.13 -15.72
N LYS A 413 4.12 7.84 -14.75
CA LYS A 413 3.52 8.76 -13.81
C LYS A 413 4.43 8.81 -12.56
N MET A 414 5.38 7.92 -12.34
CA MET A 414 6.25 8.09 -11.17
C MET A 414 7.00 9.43 -11.20
N PRO A 415 7.15 10.14 -10.05
CA PRO A 415 8.00 11.31 -9.95
C PRO A 415 9.34 11.00 -10.59
N GLN A 416 9.99 12.02 -11.16
CA GLN A 416 11.30 11.80 -11.78
C GLN A 416 12.24 11.14 -10.77
N ARG A 417 12.67 9.94 -11.13
CA ARG A 417 13.64 9.10 -10.44
C ARG A 417 14.78 8.87 -11.39
N SER A 418 16.00 8.98 -10.89
CA SER A 418 17.20 8.73 -11.70
C SER A 418 18.05 7.63 -11.08
N PHE A 419 18.75 6.90 -11.94
CA PHE A 419 19.74 5.92 -11.50
C PHE A 419 20.92 6.62 -10.85
N LEU A 420 21.44 6.01 -9.78
CA LEU A 420 22.67 6.45 -9.14
C LEU A 420 23.87 6.24 -10.08
N PRO A 421 24.79 7.22 -10.19
CA PRO A 421 26.02 7.03 -10.92
C PRO A 421 26.83 5.88 -10.35
N ARG A 422 27.42 5.06 -11.23
CA ARG A 422 28.24 3.90 -10.84
C ARG A 422 29.36 4.26 -9.86
N SER A 423 29.98 5.44 -10.00
CA SER A 423 31.06 5.90 -9.12
C SER A 423 30.64 6.02 -7.65
N ILE A 424 29.38 6.39 -7.40
CA ILE A 424 28.80 6.48 -6.05
C ILE A 424 28.29 5.11 -5.63
N LEU A 425 27.60 4.39 -6.53
CA LEU A 425 26.99 3.09 -6.23
C LEU A 425 28.00 2.07 -5.72
N VAL A 426 29.21 2.00 -6.29
CA VAL A 426 30.26 1.07 -5.84
C VAL A 426 30.86 1.40 -4.46
N LYS A 427 30.48 2.53 -3.87
CA LYS A 427 30.89 2.94 -2.51
C LYS A 427 29.80 2.67 -1.48
N LEU A 428 28.64 2.18 -1.91
CA LEU A 428 27.51 1.82 -1.05
C LEU A 428 27.34 0.30 -1.02
N SER A 429 27.11 -0.24 0.17
CA SER A 429 26.95 -1.67 0.40
C SER A 429 25.52 -2.15 0.14
N PHE A 430 25.11 -2.28 -1.12
CA PHE A 430 23.80 -2.83 -1.50
C PHE A 430 23.79 -4.37 -1.39
N SER A 431 23.53 -4.89 -0.19
CA SER A 431 23.26 -6.31 0.06
C SER A 431 22.35 -6.48 1.27
N SER A 432 21.50 -7.52 1.28
CA SER A 432 20.68 -7.88 2.44
C SER A 432 21.52 -8.07 3.71
N SER A 433 22.70 -8.68 3.59
CA SER A 433 23.66 -8.90 4.68
C SER A 433 24.23 -7.61 5.30
N LYS A 434 24.12 -6.48 4.60
CA LYS A 434 24.64 -5.17 5.01
C LYS A 434 23.53 -4.10 5.10
N ILE A 435 22.29 -4.54 5.30
CA ILE A 435 21.13 -3.64 5.34
C ILE A 435 21.27 -2.54 6.42
N GLU A 436 21.86 -2.84 7.57
CA GLU A 436 22.07 -1.88 8.66
C GLU A 436 23.03 -0.74 8.26
N GLU A 437 24.08 -1.04 7.49
CA GLU A 437 25.00 -0.03 6.94
C GLU A 437 24.24 0.90 5.98
N LEU A 438 23.42 0.31 5.11
CA LEU A 438 22.62 1.04 4.14
C LEU A 438 21.54 1.91 4.82
N LYS A 439 20.87 1.39 5.85
CA LYS A 439 19.91 2.13 6.68
C LYS A 439 20.57 3.32 7.36
N SER A 440 21.79 3.14 7.88
CA SER A 440 22.56 4.24 8.50
C SER A 440 22.92 5.35 7.51
N VAL A 441 23.27 5.00 6.26
CA VAL A 441 23.56 5.95 5.19
C VAL A 441 22.32 6.75 4.79
N PHE A 442 21.20 6.06 4.58
CA PHE A 442 19.95 6.67 4.11
C PHE A 442 19.02 7.15 5.24
N LYS A 443 19.46 7.05 6.50
CA LYS A 443 18.68 7.42 7.71
C LYS A 443 17.30 6.77 7.74
N VAL A 444 17.28 5.47 7.48
CA VAL A 444 16.05 4.66 7.43
C VAL A 444 15.80 4.03 8.79
N SER A 445 14.61 4.29 9.34
CA SER A 445 14.18 3.75 10.64
C SER A 445 13.72 2.31 10.52
N ASP A 446 13.89 1.56 11.60
CA ASP A 446 13.36 0.20 11.75
C ASP A 446 11.83 0.19 11.62
N ASN A 447 11.32 -0.86 11.01
CA ASN A 447 9.93 -1.12 10.65
C ASN A 447 9.29 -0.04 9.76
N SER A 448 10.07 0.85 9.14
CA SER A 448 9.53 1.85 8.22
C SER A 448 9.19 1.24 6.86
N SER A 449 8.26 1.87 6.13
CA SER A 449 7.97 1.51 4.74
C SER A 449 9.21 1.54 3.83
N MET A 450 10.14 2.46 4.08
CA MET A 450 11.40 2.56 3.34
C MET A 450 12.32 1.37 3.62
N GLU A 451 12.39 0.90 4.88
CA GLU A 451 13.15 -0.31 5.22
C GLU A 451 12.58 -1.52 4.48
N LYS A 452 11.27 -1.72 4.54
CA LYS A 452 10.61 -2.82 3.84
C LYS A 452 10.88 -2.78 2.34
N MET A 453 10.75 -1.61 1.71
CA MET A 453 11.07 -1.42 0.29
C MET A 453 12.54 -1.74 -0.02
N MET A 454 13.47 -1.36 0.85
CA MET A 454 14.89 -1.71 0.70
C MET A 454 15.14 -3.21 0.82
N ILE A 455 14.54 -3.87 1.82
CA ILE A 455 14.67 -5.32 2.04
C ILE A 455 14.07 -6.10 0.85
N GLU A 456 12.85 -5.76 0.42
CA GLU A 456 12.20 -6.41 -0.73
C GLU A 456 13.00 -6.20 -2.02
N SER A 457 13.45 -4.97 -2.28
CA SER A 457 14.23 -4.66 -3.49
C SER A 457 15.56 -5.41 -3.53
N LEU A 458 16.25 -5.50 -2.39
CA LEU A 458 17.50 -6.27 -2.28
C LEU A 458 17.22 -7.77 -2.43
N GLY A 459 16.15 -8.27 -1.80
CA GLY A 459 15.72 -9.67 -1.92
C GLY A 459 15.45 -10.07 -3.37
N GLU A 460 14.76 -9.24 -4.15
CA GLU A 460 14.56 -9.48 -5.58
C GLU A 460 15.85 -9.39 -6.39
N CYS A 461 16.77 -8.48 -6.05
CA CYS A 461 18.06 -8.37 -6.74
C CYS A 461 19.00 -9.55 -6.45
N GLU A 462 18.91 -10.13 -5.25
CA GLU A 462 19.71 -11.27 -4.80
C GLU A 462 19.02 -12.62 -5.08
N ARG A 463 17.76 -12.61 -5.53
CA ARG A 463 16.99 -13.82 -5.83
C ARG A 463 17.68 -14.64 -6.93
N ALA A 464 17.80 -15.94 -6.68
CA ALA A 464 18.35 -16.85 -7.69
C ALA A 464 17.51 -16.81 -8.98
N PRO A 465 18.14 -16.85 -10.17
CA PRO A 465 17.41 -16.90 -11.42
C PRO A 465 16.51 -18.15 -11.42
N VAL A 466 15.22 -17.95 -11.70
CA VAL A 466 14.28 -19.06 -11.79
C VAL A 466 14.65 -19.89 -13.02
N SER A 467 15.07 -21.13 -12.79
CA SER A 467 15.42 -22.07 -13.85
C SER A 467 14.16 -22.67 -14.45
N GLU A 468 13.36 -21.92 -15.21
CA GLU A 468 12.30 -22.51 -16.03
C GLU A 468 11.86 -21.62 -17.19
N ARG A 469 12.15 -22.08 -18.42
CA ARG A 469 11.50 -21.63 -19.66
C ARG A 469 10.17 -22.37 -19.79
N SER A 470 9.12 -21.89 -19.14
CA SER A 470 7.74 -22.18 -19.54
C SER A 470 6.78 -21.31 -18.73
N ASN A 471 5.80 -20.72 -19.43
CA ASN A 471 4.78 -19.80 -18.96
C ASN A 471 5.27 -18.36 -18.80
N VAL A 472 5.22 -17.64 -19.93
CA VAL A 472 5.21 -16.18 -19.96
C VAL A 472 3.93 -15.72 -19.26
N VAL A 473 3.97 -15.63 -17.94
CA VAL A 473 3.14 -14.69 -17.20
C VAL A 473 3.78 -13.34 -17.48
N TRP A 474 3.10 -12.48 -18.23
CA TRP A 474 3.45 -11.05 -18.30
C TRP A 474 3.14 -10.41 -16.95
N GLY A 475 3.88 -10.79 -15.92
CA GLY A 475 4.05 -10.01 -14.72
C GLY A 475 4.98 -8.87 -15.11
N MET A 476 4.46 -7.65 -15.16
CA MET A 476 5.31 -6.46 -15.10
C MET A 476 6.07 -6.53 -13.78
N SER A 477 7.26 -7.14 -13.82
CA SER A 477 8.19 -7.15 -12.71
C SER A 477 8.48 -5.72 -12.30
N ARG A 478 8.27 -5.48 -11.01
CA ARG A 478 8.48 -4.23 -10.28
C ARG A 478 9.79 -3.54 -10.70
N ILE A 479 9.70 -2.30 -11.16
CA ILE A 479 10.75 -1.26 -11.13
C ILE A 479 10.09 0.06 -10.73
#